data_AF-A0A9W7EAS6-F1
#
_entry.id   AF-A0A9W7EAS6-F1
#
_cell.length_a   1.000
_cell.length_b   1.000
_cell.length_c   1.000
_cell.angle_alpha   90.00
_cell.angle_beta   90.00
_cell.angle_gamma   90.00
#
_symmetry.space_group_name_H-M   'P 1'
#
loop_
_entity.id
_entity.type
_entity.pdbx_description
1 polymer ?
#
loop_
_entity_poly.entity_id
_entity_poly.type
_entity_poly.pdbx_seq_one_letter_code
_entity_poly.pdbx_strand_id
1 'polypeptide(L)'
;MGLPETTLYASNYNKDVEIESEMVRQMDNVVQEYTFEEDEMITSALGLNSGLKMKGAIPFKEFKKTLSTCRDFRGFYNPKDGDIYVTNTFTVRGTHSQVAARMANYHYKCRNPAFGVMKEQEANSAEYLDIPNSHSAVYKNDYAFPSPLADREVIVKIVWKRLGEKSIMVAYHPLTSHPLVENKDGKSMIRGSLHSAMLVSQLDNGTSVVNMDFHINFGGNLPTAVINGFIIPNFNRIASHYQAFFAYSLPLESMTKTDGKLLGELLINQIKQARKKGGWTKRADLGKVGVDEFLYISVAMRKLLPLHPWFRALLHEISLNKVKVAGTVRTALSDLKDHDSVNLANCLSTIVLSNTEATAAVDHWIAQNAALEEFEKKNEWMRPFFAEVAQYNLKTSNLGLRLRVFGGALLSMIDLVTDIYMTVQFFNTDEQEQYGRINAWLISLTIFIQILASYGQNHRKLSYFFQDSVAIMIGFKPTLDAYRVGSGAEKEEHQIISPLHEMTLYILVCFARSHKSELVSLLLVLEHRAIFPL
;
A
#
# COMPACT_ATOMS: atom_id res chain seq x y z
N MET A 1 -21.00 5.82 14.18
CA MET A 1 -20.27 5.57 15.44
C MET A 1 -18.84 5.25 15.08
N GLY A 2 -17.87 6.07 15.50
CA GLY A 2 -16.45 5.83 15.23
C GLY A 2 -15.99 4.56 15.94
N LEU A 3 -15.09 3.80 15.31
CA LEU A 3 -14.42 2.68 15.98
C LEU A 3 -13.68 3.19 17.23
N PRO A 4 -13.53 2.36 18.28
CA PRO A 4 -12.76 2.71 19.47
C PRO A 4 -11.37 3.30 19.15
N GLU A 5 -10.69 2.75 18.15
CA GLU A 5 -9.37 3.20 17.69
C GLU A 5 -9.38 4.63 17.11
N THR A 6 -10.43 5.02 16.38
CA THR A 6 -10.53 6.38 15.82
C THR A 6 -10.82 7.44 16.88
N THR A 7 -11.65 7.09 17.86
CA THR A 7 -11.95 7.96 19.01
C THR A 7 -10.69 8.13 19.86
N LEU A 8 -9.92 7.04 20.07
CA LEU A 8 -8.63 7.07 20.73
C LEU A 8 -7.62 7.93 19.97
N TYR A 9 -7.55 7.80 18.63
CA TYR A 9 -6.68 8.64 17.79
C TYR A 9 -6.99 10.13 18.00
N ALA A 10 -8.25 10.53 17.89
CA ALA A 10 -8.66 11.93 18.08
C ALA A 10 -8.38 12.44 19.51
N SER A 11 -8.61 11.61 20.54
CA SER A 11 -8.27 12.00 21.92
C SER A 11 -6.77 12.17 22.12
N ASN A 12 -5.94 11.30 21.53
CA ASN A 12 -4.49 11.40 21.62
C ASN A 12 -3.95 12.56 20.78
N TYR A 13 -4.57 12.84 19.63
CA TYR A 13 -4.19 13.96 18.77
C TYR A 13 -4.18 15.28 19.53
N ASN A 14 -5.25 15.61 20.26
CA ASN A 14 -5.33 16.88 20.98
C ASN A 14 -4.24 17.01 22.07
N LYS A 15 -3.98 15.92 22.80
CA LYS A 15 -2.93 15.89 23.84
C LYS A 15 -1.53 16.06 23.25
N ASP A 16 -1.26 15.35 22.15
CA ASP A 16 0.02 15.44 21.46
C ASP A 16 0.26 16.86 20.93
N VAL A 17 -0.75 17.50 20.34
CA VAL A 17 -0.66 18.87 19.79
C VAL A 17 -0.38 19.91 20.87
N GLU A 18 -0.93 19.75 22.08
CA GLU A 18 -0.66 20.66 23.20
C GLU A 18 0.82 20.60 23.63
N ILE A 19 1.35 19.38 23.82
CA ILE A 19 2.76 19.15 24.15
C ILE A 19 3.66 19.71 23.03
N GLU A 20 3.35 19.41 21.77
CA GLU A 20 4.11 19.88 20.62
C GLU A 20 4.12 21.40 20.51
N SER A 21 3.01 22.07 20.84
CA SER A 21 2.93 23.53 20.80
C SER A 21 3.90 24.18 21.80
N GLU A 22 4.02 23.61 23.00
CA GLU A 22 5.00 24.07 23.99
C GLU A 22 6.43 23.78 23.55
N MET A 23 6.70 22.60 22.97
CA MET A 23 8.02 22.28 22.42
C MET A 23 8.40 23.22 21.26
N VAL A 24 7.46 23.57 20.38
CA VAL A 24 7.68 24.57 19.33
C VAL A 24 8.06 25.91 19.94
N ARG A 25 7.34 26.35 20.98
CA ARG A 25 7.66 27.60 21.69
C ARG A 25 9.09 27.57 22.24
N GLN A 26 9.51 26.45 22.83
CA GLN A 26 10.86 26.26 23.35
C GLN A 26 11.92 26.25 22.23
N MET A 27 11.66 25.56 21.12
CA MET A 27 12.56 25.49 19.97
C MET A 27 12.74 26.83 19.26
N ASP A 28 11.70 27.67 19.23
CA ASP A 28 11.71 28.96 18.53
C ASP A 28 12.18 30.13 19.39
N ASN A 29 11.85 30.15 20.69
CA ASN A 29 11.95 31.37 21.49
C ASN A 29 12.82 31.25 22.75
N VAL A 30 13.29 30.05 23.09
CA VAL A 30 14.04 29.83 24.34
C VAL A 30 15.48 29.46 24.00
N VAL A 31 16.42 30.27 24.50
CA VAL A 31 17.86 29.96 24.45
C VAL A 31 18.10 28.75 25.35
N GLN A 32 18.68 27.69 24.78
CA GLN A 32 19.02 26.47 25.51
C GLN A 32 20.50 26.49 25.92
N GLU A 33 20.79 26.09 27.14
CA GLU A 33 22.15 25.84 27.63
C GLU A 33 22.43 24.35 27.55
N TYR A 34 23.46 23.96 26.80
CA TYR A 34 23.81 22.57 26.58
C TYR A 34 24.98 22.18 27.48
N THR A 35 24.90 20.99 28.08
CA THR A 35 26.07 20.41 28.76
C THR A 35 27.07 19.89 27.73
N PHE A 36 28.32 19.65 28.15
CA PHE A 36 29.34 19.07 27.29
C PHE A 36 28.88 17.72 26.71
N GLU A 37 28.25 16.88 27.54
CA GLU A 37 27.72 15.59 27.12
C GLU A 37 26.61 15.73 26.09
N GLU A 38 25.71 16.71 26.24
CA GLU A 38 24.65 16.97 25.27
C GLU A 38 25.20 17.43 23.91
N ASP A 39 26.24 18.26 23.93
CA ASP A 39 26.94 18.67 22.71
C ASP A 39 27.66 17.50 22.02
N GLU A 40 28.25 16.58 22.78
CA GLU A 40 28.80 15.33 22.24
C GLU A 40 27.70 14.45 21.63
N MET A 41 26.52 14.34 22.27
CA MET A 41 25.38 13.59 21.73
C MET A 41 24.90 14.16 20.40
N ILE A 42 24.79 15.49 20.27
CA ILE A 42 24.42 16.16 19.01
C ILE A 42 25.50 15.95 17.94
N THR A 43 26.78 16.05 18.32
CA THR A 43 27.90 15.82 17.40
C THR A 43 27.91 14.37 16.89
N SER A 44 27.65 13.41 17.77
CA SER A 44 27.52 11.99 17.43
C SER A 44 26.37 11.74 16.46
N ALA A 45 25.21 12.37 16.68
CA ALA A 45 24.06 12.27 15.77
C ALA A 45 24.34 12.90 14.40
N LEU A 46 25.05 14.03 14.34
CA LEU A 46 25.53 14.62 13.10
C LEU A 46 26.52 13.70 12.36
N GLY A 47 27.41 13.03 13.10
CA GLY A 47 28.31 12.02 12.58
C GLY A 47 27.57 10.84 11.96
N LEU A 48 26.56 10.29 12.65
CA LEU A 48 25.69 9.24 12.11
C LEU A 48 25.00 9.70 10.83
N ASN A 49 24.34 10.87 10.84
CA ASN A 49 23.63 11.41 9.68
C ASN A 49 24.56 11.58 8.47
N SER A 50 25.77 12.07 8.70
CA SER A 50 26.77 12.28 7.64
C SER A 50 27.33 10.96 7.12
N GLY A 51 27.66 10.03 8.02
CA GLY A 51 28.23 8.72 7.70
C GLY A 51 27.31 7.87 6.84
N LEU A 52 26.00 7.82 7.14
CA LEU A 52 25.05 7.04 6.34
C LEU A 52 24.79 7.65 4.94
N LYS A 53 25.07 8.94 4.76
CA LYS A 53 24.97 9.63 3.47
C LYS A 53 26.22 9.47 2.60
N MET A 54 27.36 9.06 3.17
CA MET A 54 28.58 8.85 2.40
C MET A 54 28.43 7.66 1.44
N LYS A 55 28.49 7.93 0.14
CA LYS A 55 28.39 6.91 -0.91
C LYS A 55 29.53 5.89 -0.75
N GLY A 56 29.18 4.60 -0.65
CA GLY A 56 30.14 3.51 -0.55
C GLY A 56 30.59 3.16 0.87
N ALA A 57 30.24 3.96 1.88
CA ALA A 57 30.56 3.63 3.28
C ALA A 57 29.81 2.37 3.77
N ILE A 58 28.58 2.19 3.29
CA ILE A 58 27.70 1.07 3.67
C ILE A 58 26.94 0.58 2.42
N PRO A 59 26.91 -0.75 2.15
CA PRO A 59 26.19 -1.32 1.01
C PRO A 59 24.69 -1.45 1.32
N PHE A 60 24.00 -0.33 1.38
CA PHE A 60 22.57 -0.26 1.64
C PHE A 60 21.74 -1.03 0.60
N LYS A 61 20.69 -1.72 1.08
CA LYS A 61 19.62 -2.26 0.26
C LYS A 61 18.46 -1.26 0.21
N GLU A 62 17.92 -1.02 -0.97
CA GLU A 62 16.69 -0.24 -1.14
C GLU A 62 15.44 -1.05 -0.78
N PHE A 63 14.50 -0.39 -0.11
CA PHE A 63 13.23 -0.99 0.30
C PHE A 63 12.06 -0.21 -0.27
N LYS A 64 10.92 -0.91 -0.41
CA LYS A 64 9.70 -0.32 -0.94
C LYS A 64 9.17 0.78 0.00
N LYS A 65 8.95 1.96 -0.56
CA LYS A 65 8.41 3.13 0.12
C LYS A 65 6.89 3.01 0.29
N THR A 66 6.36 3.48 1.42
CA THR A 66 4.92 3.38 1.72
C THR A 66 4.11 4.51 1.12
N LEU A 67 4.67 5.73 1.15
CA LEU A 67 4.04 6.98 0.72
C LEU A 67 4.97 7.71 -0.26
N SER A 68 4.40 8.48 -1.19
CA SER A 68 5.17 9.22 -2.20
C SER A 68 6.03 10.34 -1.62
N THR A 69 5.68 10.86 -0.44
CA THR A 69 6.49 11.87 0.24
C THR A 69 7.77 11.30 0.85
N CYS A 70 7.93 9.97 0.88
CA CYS A 70 9.21 9.31 1.16
C CYS A 70 10.06 9.34 -0.11
N ARG A 71 11.21 10.03 -0.02
CA ARG A 71 12.19 10.17 -1.11
C ARG A 71 13.03 8.91 -1.22
N ASP A 72 13.54 8.46 -0.07
CA ASP A 72 14.48 7.36 0.03
C ASP A 72 14.20 6.53 1.29
N PHE A 73 14.34 5.21 1.17
CA PHE A 73 14.24 4.27 2.28
C PHE A 73 15.19 3.10 2.05
N ARG A 74 16.26 3.07 2.82
CA ARG A 74 17.37 2.13 2.69
C ARG A 74 17.73 1.52 4.03
N GLY A 75 18.13 0.26 4.01
CA GLY A 75 18.53 -0.49 5.20
C GLY A 75 19.75 -1.36 4.95
N PHE A 76 20.57 -1.54 5.98
CA PHE A 76 21.73 -2.42 5.98
C PHE A 76 21.79 -3.18 7.31
N TYR A 77 22.19 -4.45 7.24
CA TYR A 77 22.37 -5.30 8.41
C TYR A 77 23.77 -5.91 8.38
N ASN A 78 24.54 -5.65 9.44
CA ASN A 78 25.81 -6.28 9.68
C ASN A 78 25.60 -7.49 10.63
N PRO A 79 25.57 -8.73 10.10
CA PRO A 79 25.31 -9.91 10.92
C PRO A 79 26.45 -10.25 11.89
N LYS A 80 27.66 -9.69 11.68
CA LYS A 80 28.81 -9.95 12.55
C LYS A 80 28.63 -9.28 13.91
N ASP A 81 28.22 -8.02 13.89
CA ASP A 81 28.12 -7.18 15.09
C ASP A 81 26.67 -7.02 15.54
N GLY A 82 25.70 -7.44 14.72
CA GLY A 82 24.26 -7.30 15.00
C GLY A 82 23.72 -5.91 14.69
N ASP A 83 24.52 -5.05 14.06
CA ASP A 83 24.16 -3.66 13.78
C ASP A 83 23.21 -3.54 12.59
N ILE A 84 22.17 -2.75 12.78
CA ILE A 84 21.16 -2.42 11.79
C ILE A 84 21.24 -0.92 11.54
N TYR A 85 21.42 -0.55 10.28
CA TYR A 85 21.43 0.84 9.85
C TYR A 85 20.23 1.07 8.94
N VAL A 86 19.48 2.13 9.21
CA VAL A 86 18.32 2.51 8.41
C VAL A 86 18.36 4.00 8.15
N THR A 87 18.16 4.39 6.91
CA THR A 87 17.97 5.78 6.52
C THR A 87 16.64 5.94 5.81
N ASN A 88 15.89 6.97 6.23
CA ASN A 88 14.63 7.36 5.62
C ASN A 88 14.61 8.87 5.43
N THR A 89 14.43 9.30 4.18
CA THR A 89 14.28 10.72 3.87
C THR A 89 12.88 10.99 3.38
N PHE A 90 12.16 11.92 4.02
CA PHE A 90 10.81 12.27 3.62
C PHE A 90 10.52 13.77 3.78
N THR A 91 9.42 14.22 3.18
CA THR A 91 8.99 15.62 3.24
C THR A 91 7.60 15.72 3.85
N VAL A 92 7.41 16.66 4.75
CA VAL A 92 6.12 16.95 5.40
C VAL A 92 5.82 18.44 5.36
N ARG A 93 4.53 18.78 5.41
CA ARG A 93 4.09 20.18 5.44
C ARG A 93 4.05 20.66 6.88
N GLY A 94 4.77 21.75 7.16
CA GLY A 94 4.98 22.26 8.51
C GLY A 94 6.35 22.92 8.65
N THR A 95 6.48 23.78 9.66
CA THR A 95 7.77 24.40 9.97
C THR A 95 8.75 23.38 10.53
N HIS A 96 10.04 23.62 10.37
CA HIS A 96 11.10 22.76 10.92
C HIS A 96 10.94 22.57 12.43
N SER A 97 10.50 23.59 13.16
CA SER A 97 10.20 23.50 14.60
C SER A 97 8.98 22.63 14.90
N GLN A 98 7.87 22.77 14.15
CA GLN A 98 6.70 21.89 14.32
C GLN A 98 7.04 20.43 14.05
N VAL A 99 7.86 20.20 13.02
CA VAL A 99 8.29 18.87 12.61
C VAL A 99 9.28 18.26 13.60
N ALA A 100 10.24 19.05 14.09
CA ALA A 100 11.18 18.63 15.11
C ALA A 100 10.50 18.39 16.47
N ALA A 101 9.55 19.24 16.87
CA ALA A 101 8.76 19.07 18.08
C ALA A 101 8.02 17.73 18.06
N ARG A 102 7.37 17.38 16.94
CA ARG A 102 6.73 16.07 16.77
C ARG A 102 7.71 14.90 16.86
N MET A 103 8.93 15.07 16.34
CA MET A 103 9.98 14.04 16.41
C MET A 103 10.62 13.91 17.77
N ALA A 104 10.70 15.00 18.53
CA ALA A 104 11.20 15.00 19.90
C ALA A 104 10.10 14.61 20.90
N ASN A 105 8.82 14.75 20.52
CA ASN A 105 7.67 14.36 21.33
C ASN A 105 7.53 12.84 21.38
N TYR A 106 8.34 12.21 22.21
CA TYR A 106 8.32 10.77 22.38
C TYR A 106 7.05 10.24 23.10
N HIS A 107 6.23 11.14 23.67
CA HIS A 107 4.91 10.82 24.20
C HIS A 107 3.86 10.59 23.12
N TYR A 108 4.16 10.74 21.82
CA TYR A 108 3.09 10.77 20.82
C TYR A 108 2.31 9.46 20.75
N LYS A 109 1.08 9.48 21.29
CA LYS A 109 0.16 8.33 21.31
C LYS A 109 -0.76 8.33 20.09
N CYS A 110 -0.72 9.39 19.28
CA CYS A 110 -1.52 9.52 18.08
C CYS A 110 -0.96 8.65 16.94
N ARG A 111 -1.20 7.34 17.03
CA ARG A 111 -0.81 6.33 16.03
C ARG A 111 -1.95 6.10 15.06
N ASN A 112 -1.71 6.44 13.79
CA ASN A 112 -2.73 6.29 12.77
C ASN A 112 -3.04 4.80 12.48
N PRO A 113 -4.33 4.39 12.49
CA PRO A 113 -4.69 2.99 12.32
C PRO A 113 -4.33 2.42 10.94
N ALA A 114 -4.07 3.26 9.92
CA ALA A 114 -3.71 2.84 8.56
C ALA A 114 -2.43 2.01 8.49
N PHE A 115 -1.52 2.22 9.44
CA PHE A 115 -0.22 1.55 9.50
C PHE A 115 -0.19 0.43 10.55
N GLY A 116 -1.38 0.07 11.05
CA GLY A 116 -1.59 -0.92 12.10
C GLY A 116 -1.26 -0.38 13.48
N VAL A 117 -1.67 -1.14 14.51
CA VAL A 117 -0.91 -1.14 15.76
C VAL A 117 0.48 -1.66 15.38
N MET A 118 1.56 -1.04 15.86
CA MET A 118 2.85 -1.71 15.85
C MET A 118 2.68 -2.96 16.71
N LYS A 119 2.34 -4.08 16.07
CA LYS A 119 2.03 -5.34 16.74
C LYS A 119 3.18 -5.66 17.66
N GLU A 120 2.91 -5.60 18.96
CA GLU A 120 3.74 -6.09 20.06
C GLU A 120 5.11 -5.38 20.24
N GLN A 121 5.71 -4.78 19.21
CA GLN A 121 7.05 -4.18 19.28
C GLN A 121 7.17 -2.84 20.01
N GLU A 122 6.09 -2.18 20.40
CA GLU A 122 6.14 -0.96 21.24
C GLU A 122 5.01 -0.94 22.29
N ALA A 123 4.32 -2.08 22.48
CA ALA A 123 3.08 -2.12 23.26
C ALA A 123 3.30 -2.33 24.77
N ASN A 124 4.55 -2.53 25.22
CA ASN A 124 4.90 -2.47 26.63
C ASN A 124 5.55 -1.09 26.90
N SER A 125 4.76 -0.21 27.50
CA SER A 125 5.13 1.05 28.18
C SER A 125 6.47 1.70 27.79
N ALA A 126 6.42 2.62 26.83
CA ALA A 126 7.39 3.73 26.84
C ALA A 126 7.29 4.43 28.21
N GLU A 127 8.33 4.29 29.03
CA GLU A 127 8.37 4.84 30.39
C GLU A 127 9.33 6.02 30.42
N TYR A 128 8.82 7.16 30.86
CA TYR A 128 9.63 8.35 31.10
C TYR A 128 10.37 8.16 32.40
N LEU A 129 11.69 8.25 32.32
CA LEU A 129 12.57 8.01 33.44
C LEU A 129 12.99 9.33 34.08
N ASP A 130 13.30 10.33 33.25
CA ASP A 130 13.77 11.65 33.69
C ASP A 130 13.53 12.72 32.62
N ILE A 131 13.33 13.98 33.04
CA ILE A 131 13.23 15.16 32.17
C ILE A 131 14.16 16.23 32.77
N PRO A 132 15.46 16.18 32.47
CA PRO A 132 16.45 17.01 33.16
C PRO A 132 16.37 18.48 32.75
N ASN A 133 15.87 18.81 31.57
CA ASN A 133 15.71 20.19 31.07
C ASN A 133 14.64 20.28 29.95
N SER A 134 14.42 21.47 29.40
CA SER A 134 13.43 21.69 28.33
C SER A 134 13.78 21.07 26.98
N HIS A 135 15.06 20.78 26.73
CA HIS A 135 15.55 20.28 25.45
C HIS A 135 15.98 18.82 25.46
N SER A 136 15.77 18.11 26.57
CA SER A 136 16.12 16.70 26.69
C SER A 136 15.22 15.91 27.64
N ALA A 137 15.12 14.61 27.38
CA ALA A 137 14.36 13.67 28.19
C ALA A 137 14.98 12.27 28.09
N VAL A 138 14.84 11.46 29.15
CA VAL A 138 15.31 10.08 29.20
C VAL A 138 14.11 9.15 29.25
N TYR A 139 14.11 8.13 28.40
CA TYR A 139 13.04 7.15 28.36
C TYR A 139 13.53 5.73 28.12
N LYS A 140 12.69 4.77 28.52
CA LYS A 140 12.83 3.34 28.24
C LYS A 140 11.81 2.90 27.20
N ASN A 141 12.24 2.02 26.29
CA ASN A 141 11.38 1.32 25.35
C ASN A 141 11.53 -0.18 25.45
N ASP A 142 10.40 -0.88 25.44
CA ASP A 142 10.35 -2.33 25.33
C ASP A 142 9.86 -2.73 23.92
N TYR A 143 10.62 -3.60 23.25
CA TYR A 143 10.29 -4.18 21.96
C TYR A 143 9.98 -5.67 22.10
N ALA A 144 8.73 -6.07 21.85
CA ALA A 144 8.43 -7.49 21.78
C ALA A 144 8.88 -8.11 20.46
N PHE A 145 9.44 -9.31 20.51
CA PHE A 145 9.89 -10.01 19.30
C PHE A 145 9.03 -11.25 19.02
N PRO A 146 8.93 -11.69 17.75
CA PRO A 146 8.20 -12.91 17.42
C PRO A 146 8.83 -14.11 18.13
N SER A 147 8.00 -14.91 18.82
CA SER A 147 8.44 -16.16 19.42
C SER A 147 9.15 -17.05 18.38
N PRO A 148 10.30 -17.68 18.71
CA PRO A 148 10.89 -17.84 20.05
C PRO A 148 11.94 -16.78 20.44
N LEU A 149 12.05 -15.65 19.72
CA LEU A 149 13.01 -14.61 20.07
C LEU A 149 12.58 -13.89 21.36
N ALA A 150 13.52 -13.69 22.29
CA ALA A 150 13.27 -12.92 23.49
C ALA A 150 12.95 -11.46 23.16
N ASP A 151 12.27 -10.77 24.05
CA ASP A 151 11.99 -9.35 23.92
C ASP A 151 13.25 -8.51 24.19
N ARG A 152 13.20 -7.23 23.82
CA ARG A 152 14.30 -6.28 23.92
C ARG A 152 13.91 -5.05 24.68
N GLU A 153 14.86 -4.43 25.35
CA GLU A 153 14.71 -3.08 25.92
C GLU A 153 15.82 -2.16 25.43
N VAL A 154 15.53 -0.87 25.28
CA VAL A 154 16.53 0.17 25.07
C VAL A 154 16.24 1.34 26.00
N ILE A 155 17.30 2.01 26.45
CA ILE A 155 17.22 3.27 27.17
C ILE A 155 17.89 4.32 26.31
N VAL A 156 17.26 5.47 26.14
CA VAL A 156 17.85 6.55 25.36
C VAL A 156 17.59 7.90 26.00
N LYS A 157 18.52 8.83 25.80
CA LYS A 157 18.33 10.26 26.05
C LYS A 157 18.04 10.95 24.73
N ILE A 158 16.89 11.62 24.65
CA ILE A 158 16.59 12.55 23.56
C ILE A 158 17.24 13.87 23.90
N VAL A 159 17.89 14.49 22.94
CA VAL A 159 18.36 15.88 23.00
C VAL A 159 18.02 16.53 21.68
N TRP A 160 17.46 17.74 21.69
CA TRP A 160 17.30 18.52 20.46
C TRP A 160 18.12 19.81 20.49
N LYS A 161 18.66 20.18 19.33
CA LYS A 161 19.46 21.39 19.16
C LYS A 161 19.17 22.08 17.85
N ARG A 162 18.91 23.38 17.92
CA ARG A 162 18.85 24.24 16.74
C ARG A 162 20.26 24.41 16.20
N LEU A 163 20.48 24.02 14.94
CA LEU A 163 21.78 24.12 14.28
C LEU A 163 21.93 25.42 13.49
N GLY A 164 20.80 26.06 13.16
CA GLY A 164 20.74 27.34 12.47
C GLY A 164 19.29 27.83 12.34
N GLU A 165 19.07 28.87 11.55
CA GLU A 165 17.74 29.49 11.40
C GLU A 165 16.69 28.55 10.78
N LYS A 166 17.13 27.58 9.97
CA LYS A 166 16.27 26.69 9.19
C LYS A 166 16.45 25.21 9.53
N SER A 167 17.19 24.87 10.59
CA SER A 167 17.52 23.47 10.89
C SER A 167 17.57 23.16 12.38
N ILE A 168 16.97 22.01 12.73
CA ILE A 168 16.97 21.45 14.08
C ILE A 168 17.41 19.98 13.97
N MET A 169 18.30 19.57 14.85
CA MET A 169 18.65 18.17 15.08
C MET A 169 17.89 17.65 16.28
N VAL A 170 17.25 16.50 16.14
CA VAL A 170 16.75 15.69 17.26
C VAL A 170 17.60 14.43 17.33
N ALA A 171 18.37 14.29 18.38
CA ALA A 171 19.26 13.16 18.64
C ALA A 171 18.62 12.25 19.69
N TYR A 172 18.62 10.95 19.41
CA TYR A 172 18.32 9.89 20.35
C TYR A 172 19.62 9.17 20.63
N HIS A 173 20.18 9.37 21.82
CA HIS A 173 21.45 8.81 22.21
C HIS A 173 21.25 7.60 23.13
N PRO A 174 21.91 6.45 22.86
CA PRO A 174 21.76 5.26 23.67
C PRO A 174 22.38 5.44 25.06
N LEU A 175 21.70 4.99 26.10
CA LEU A 175 22.23 4.88 27.45
C LEU A 175 22.44 3.42 27.83
N THR A 176 23.58 3.12 28.46
CA THR A 176 23.92 1.77 28.90
C THR A 176 23.09 1.33 30.11
N SER A 177 22.75 2.26 31.01
CA SER A 177 22.00 1.99 32.24
C SER A 177 21.19 3.21 32.69
N HIS A 178 20.22 2.97 33.59
CA HIS A 178 19.49 4.01 34.31
C HIS A 178 19.07 3.47 35.70
N PRO A 179 19.14 4.26 36.79
CA PRO A 179 18.83 3.78 38.15
C PRO A 179 17.42 3.18 38.32
N LEU A 180 16.44 3.69 37.58
CA LEU A 180 15.06 3.20 37.61
C LEU A 180 14.86 1.89 36.82
N VAL A 181 15.80 1.51 35.94
CA VAL A 181 15.69 0.36 35.03
C VAL A 181 16.69 -0.74 35.43
N GLU A 182 17.01 -0.82 36.72
CA GLU A 182 17.66 -2.01 37.25
C GLU A 182 16.74 -3.22 37.02
N ASN A 183 17.34 -4.37 36.71
CA ASN A 183 16.67 -5.61 36.33
C ASN A 183 15.93 -6.24 37.55
N LYS A 184 14.95 -5.52 38.09
CA LYS A 184 14.28 -5.78 39.37
C LYS A 184 13.26 -6.93 39.28
N ASP A 185 12.83 -7.28 38.07
CA ASP A 185 11.70 -8.19 37.86
C ASP A 185 12.11 -9.61 37.41
N GLY A 186 13.40 -9.89 37.21
CA GLY A 186 13.87 -11.21 36.76
C GLY A 186 13.37 -11.67 35.38
N LYS A 187 12.66 -10.82 34.64
CA LYS A 187 12.27 -11.07 33.24
C LYS A 187 13.50 -10.87 32.35
N SER A 188 13.89 -11.93 31.65
CA SER A 188 15.00 -11.94 30.69
C SER A 188 14.68 -11.09 29.44
N MET A 189 14.79 -9.77 29.56
CA MET A 189 14.84 -8.84 28.42
C MET A 189 16.30 -8.68 27.98
N ILE A 190 16.57 -8.69 26.68
CA ILE A 190 17.92 -8.43 26.17
C ILE A 190 18.06 -6.92 25.92
N ARG A 191 19.10 -6.31 26.51
CA ARG A 191 19.40 -4.88 26.33
C ARG A 191 19.96 -4.62 24.93
N GLY A 192 19.31 -3.73 24.20
CA GLY A 192 19.80 -3.18 22.95
C GLY A 192 20.34 -1.75 23.10
N SER A 193 20.83 -1.22 21.98
CA SER A 193 21.28 0.15 21.80
C SER A 193 20.55 0.77 20.60
N LEU A 194 20.04 1.99 20.77
CA LEU A 194 19.37 2.78 19.74
C LEU A 194 20.03 4.14 19.67
N HIS A 195 20.70 4.42 18.56
CA HIS A 195 21.17 5.75 18.20
C HIS A 195 20.37 6.23 16.99
N SER A 196 19.62 7.31 17.13
CA SER A 196 18.91 7.93 16.01
C SER A 196 19.26 9.40 15.86
N ALA A 197 19.35 9.85 14.61
CA ALA A 197 19.57 11.24 14.24
C ALA A 197 18.46 11.69 13.29
N MET A 198 17.70 12.70 13.69
CA MET A 198 16.64 13.29 12.87
C MET A 198 17.00 14.74 12.58
N LEU A 199 17.53 14.98 11.38
CA LEU A 199 17.82 16.33 10.90
C LEU A 199 16.61 16.86 10.15
N VAL A 200 15.98 17.89 10.71
CA VAL A 200 14.86 18.59 10.11
C VAL A 200 15.36 19.88 9.48
N SER A 201 15.02 20.11 8.21
CA SER A 201 15.43 21.29 7.44
C SER A 201 14.26 21.94 6.74
N GLN A 202 14.06 23.22 6.99
CA GLN A 202 13.02 24.04 6.36
C GLN A 202 13.32 24.25 4.87
N LEU A 203 12.32 24.00 4.03
CA LEU A 203 12.32 24.42 2.63
C LEU A 203 11.51 25.72 2.47
N ASP A 204 11.81 26.47 1.41
CA ASP A 204 11.21 27.77 1.13
C ASP A 204 9.72 27.70 0.73
N ASN A 205 9.24 26.51 0.38
CA ASN A 205 7.83 26.26 -0.01
C ASN A 205 6.91 25.92 1.18
N GLY A 206 7.32 26.19 2.42
CA GLY A 206 6.54 25.90 3.63
C GLY A 206 6.48 24.41 4.01
N THR A 207 7.36 23.59 3.44
CA THR A 207 7.55 22.19 3.83
C THR A 207 8.90 22.00 4.53
N SER A 208 9.05 20.89 5.25
CA SER A 208 10.31 20.50 5.88
C SER A 208 10.75 19.13 5.39
N VAL A 209 12.04 19.00 5.12
CA VAL A 209 12.69 17.71 4.84
C VAL A 209 13.19 17.13 6.13
N VAL A 210 13.00 15.83 6.26
CA VAL A 210 13.43 15.04 7.41
C VAL A 210 14.41 14.01 6.90
N ASN A 211 15.64 14.05 7.41
CA ASN A 211 16.60 12.96 7.27
C ASN A 211 16.60 12.19 8.58
N MET A 212 15.98 11.01 8.56
CA MET A 212 15.81 10.15 9.72
C MET A 212 16.73 8.94 9.60
N ASP A 213 17.75 8.92 10.44
CA ASP A 213 18.80 7.93 10.43
C ASP A 213 18.78 7.14 11.74
N PHE A 214 18.98 5.83 11.64
CA PHE A 214 19.00 4.91 12.77
C PHE A 214 20.24 4.02 12.68
N HIS A 215 20.92 3.86 13.81
CA HIS A 215 21.84 2.76 14.11
C HIS A 215 21.30 2.04 15.34
N ILE A 216 20.97 0.75 15.17
CA ILE A 216 20.34 -0.04 16.21
C ILE A 216 21.06 -1.37 16.33
N ASN A 217 21.33 -1.76 17.56
CA ASN A 217 21.81 -3.09 17.89
C ASN A 217 20.88 -3.66 18.95
N PHE A 218 20.07 -4.66 18.58
CA PHE A 218 19.14 -5.26 19.53
C PHE A 218 19.82 -6.24 20.49
N GLY A 219 21.11 -6.54 20.34
CA GLY A 219 21.79 -7.54 21.16
C GLY A 219 21.39 -8.98 20.80
N GLY A 220 22.37 -9.87 20.89
CA GLY A 220 22.25 -11.26 20.46
C GLY A 220 22.20 -11.43 18.93
N ASN A 221 22.05 -12.67 18.48
CA ASN A 221 22.02 -12.99 17.05
C ASN A 221 20.59 -13.01 16.53
N LEU A 222 20.27 -12.11 15.60
CA LEU A 222 18.97 -12.06 14.93
C LEU A 222 19.04 -12.67 13.52
N PRO A 223 18.08 -13.54 13.14
CA PRO A 223 18.04 -14.06 11.78
C PRO A 223 17.81 -12.95 10.75
N THR A 224 18.56 -12.97 9.64
CA THR A 224 18.45 -11.97 8.55
C THR A 224 17.01 -11.84 8.01
N ALA A 225 16.24 -12.93 8.01
CA ALA A 225 14.83 -12.91 7.62
C ALA A 225 13.96 -12.05 8.54
N VAL A 226 14.23 -12.05 9.85
CA VAL A 226 13.55 -11.20 10.84
C VAL A 226 13.95 -9.75 10.64
N ILE A 227 15.25 -9.48 10.40
CA ILE A 227 15.72 -8.12 10.15
C ILE A 227 15.03 -7.51 8.92
N ASN A 228 15.08 -8.21 7.79
CA ASN A 228 14.57 -7.71 6.51
C ASN A 228 13.04 -7.75 6.40
N GLY A 229 12.39 -8.74 7.02
CA GLY A 229 10.95 -8.96 6.90
C GLY A 229 10.11 -8.28 7.99
N PHE A 230 10.70 -8.02 9.15
CA PHE A 230 9.99 -7.49 10.32
C PHE A 230 10.57 -6.16 10.80
N ILE A 231 11.87 -6.10 11.09
CA ILE A 231 12.48 -4.93 11.74
C ILE A 231 12.61 -3.74 10.80
N ILE A 232 13.31 -3.88 9.67
CA ILE A 232 13.51 -2.78 8.72
C ILE A 232 12.16 -2.18 8.25
N PRO A 233 11.17 -2.98 7.83
CA PRO A 233 9.86 -2.46 7.44
C PRO A 233 9.14 -1.64 8.54
N ASN A 234 9.39 -1.90 9.82
CA ASN A 234 8.78 -1.13 10.91
C ASN A 234 9.33 0.30 11.00
N PHE A 235 10.60 0.55 10.65
CA PHE A 235 11.12 1.93 10.56
C PHE A 235 10.43 2.75 9.46
N ASN A 236 10.06 2.11 8.34
CA ASN A 236 9.27 2.77 7.32
C ASN A 236 7.85 3.11 7.81
N ARG A 237 7.28 2.27 8.69
CA ARG A 237 5.97 2.56 9.32
C ARG A 237 6.08 3.75 10.27
N ILE A 238 7.17 3.88 11.03
CA ILE A 238 7.44 5.06 11.88
C ILE A 238 7.40 6.34 11.04
N ALA A 239 8.17 6.39 9.94
CA ALA A 239 8.13 7.54 9.02
C ALA A 239 6.71 7.80 8.47
N SER A 240 6.00 6.74 8.10
CA SER A 240 4.62 6.83 7.58
C SER A 240 3.64 7.41 8.60
N HIS A 241 3.80 7.12 9.90
CA HIS A 241 2.98 7.74 10.95
C HIS A 241 3.20 9.25 11.04
N TYR A 242 4.44 9.73 10.95
CA TYR A 242 4.74 11.16 10.92
C TYR A 242 4.15 11.83 9.67
N GLN A 243 4.37 11.25 8.49
CA GLN A 243 3.84 11.77 7.23
C GLN A 243 2.30 11.88 7.26
N ALA A 244 1.63 10.86 7.79
CA ALA A 244 0.18 10.85 7.91
C ALA A 244 -0.35 11.89 8.91
N PHE A 245 0.32 12.06 10.06
CA PHE A 245 -0.07 13.08 11.03
C PHE A 245 -0.12 14.47 10.42
N PHE A 246 0.94 14.88 9.73
CA PHE A 246 0.99 16.19 9.08
C PHE A 246 -0.07 16.32 7.98
N ALA A 247 -0.28 15.27 7.16
CA ALA A 247 -1.30 15.27 6.12
C ALA A 247 -2.74 15.40 6.68
N TYR A 248 -3.04 14.69 7.78
CA TYR A 248 -4.36 14.74 8.39
C TYR A 248 -4.66 16.03 9.17
N SER A 249 -3.61 16.77 9.54
CA SER A 249 -3.72 18.05 10.26
C SER A 249 -4.00 19.24 9.34
N LEU A 250 -3.98 19.06 8.02
CA LEU A 250 -4.13 20.16 7.07
C LEU A 250 -5.56 20.72 7.06
N PRO A 251 -5.72 22.06 7.15
CA PRO A 251 -6.99 22.72 6.87
C PRO A 251 -7.41 22.56 5.41
N LEU A 252 -8.73 22.41 5.17
CA LEU A 252 -9.33 22.22 3.84
C LEU A 252 -8.90 23.32 2.85
N GLU A 253 -8.87 24.58 3.28
CA GLU A 253 -8.55 25.75 2.45
C GLU A 253 -7.08 25.80 2.03
N SER A 254 -6.21 25.10 2.76
CA SER A 254 -4.77 25.11 2.52
C SER A 254 -4.30 23.97 1.62
N MET A 255 -5.17 23.00 1.32
CA MET A 255 -4.78 21.77 0.63
C MET A 255 -4.38 22.02 -0.82
N THR A 256 -3.23 21.50 -1.18
CA THR A 256 -2.65 21.57 -2.53
C THR A 256 -2.86 20.27 -3.29
N LYS A 257 -2.47 20.26 -4.57
CA LYS A 257 -2.42 19.06 -5.40
C LYS A 257 -1.55 17.94 -4.78
N THR A 258 -0.41 18.30 -4.19
CA THR A 258 0.49 17.34 -3.53
C THR A 258 -0.17 16.71 -2.30
N ASP A 259 -0.93 17.50 -1.53
CA ASP A 259 -1.66 17.01 -0.36
C ASP A 259 -2.82 16.08 -0.78
N GLY A 260 -3.53 16.42 -1.86
CA GLY A 260 -4.56 15.57 -2.45
C GLY A 260 -4.02 14.18 -2.81
N LYS A 261 -2.88 14.12 -3.49
CA LYS A 261 -2.18 12.86 -3.80
C LYS A 261 -1.89 12.05 -2.52
N LEU A 262 -1.27 12.68 -1.53
CA LEU A 262 -0.91 12.02 -0.27
C LEU A 262 -2.15 11.51 0.48
N LEU A 263 -3.23 12.29 0.52
CA LEU A 263 -4.49 11.87 1.14
C LEU A 263 -5.13 10.68 0.39
N GLY A 264 -4.99 10.60 -0.93
CA GLY A 264 -5.43 9.45 -1.72
C GLY A 264 -4.68 8.17 -1.31
N GLU A 265 -3.35 8.24 -1.20
CA GLU A 265 -2.52 7.14 -0.70
C GLU A 265 -2.91 6.71 0.72
N LEU A 266 -3.17 7.69 1.60
CA LEU A 266 -3.59 7.45 2.98
C LEU A 266 -4.97 6.79 3.07
N LEU A 267 -5.95 7.22 2.27
CA LEU A 267 -7.27 6.57 2.16
C LEU A 267 -7.11 5.10 1.75
N ILE A 268 -6.31 4.83 0.72
CA ILE A 268 -6.07 3.47 0.24
C ILE A 268 -5.45 2.60 1.34
N ASN A 269 -4.48 3.14 2.09
CA ASN A 269 -3.85 2.42 3.19
C ASN A 269 -4.84 2.14 4.34
N GLN A 270 -5.72 3.08 4.67
CA GLN A 270 -6.81 2.85 5.63
C GLN A 270 -7.75 1.72 5.18
N ILE A 271 -8.22 1.78 3.94
CA ILE A 271 -9.08 0.74 3.37
C ILE A 271 -8.39 -0.63 3.41
N LYS A 272 -7.12 -0.70 3.00
CA LYS A 272 -6.34 -1.96 3.04
C LYS A 272 -6.22 -2.51 4.46
N GLN A 273 -5.94 -1.64 5.43
CA GLN A 273 -5.70 -2.06 6.80
C GLN A 273 -7.01 -2.48 7.49
N ALA A 274 -8.10 -1.76 7.27
CA ALA A 274 -9.43 -2.16 7.75
C ALA A 274 -9.86 -3.51 7.16
N ARG A 275 -9.65 -3.75 5.86
CA ARG A 275 -9.94 -5.03 5.19
C ARG A 275 -9.17 -6.22 5.75
N LYS A 276 -7.98 -6.01 6.33
CA LYS A 276 -7.19 -7.08 6.98
C LYS A 276 -7.77 -7.52 8.32
N LYS A 277 -8.65 -6.72 8.94
CA LYS A 277 -9.26 -7.03 10.25
C LYS A 277 -10.31 -8.13 10.19
N GLY A 278 -10.69 -8.63 9.00
CA GLY A 278 -11.67 -9.71 8.86
C GLY A 278 -11.51 -10.54 7.60
N GLY A 279 -12.30 -11.61 7.52
CA GLY A 279 -12.30 -12.53 6.37
C GLY A 279 -12.89 -11.91 5.10
N TRP A 280 -12.76 -12.64 3.98
CA TRP A 280 -13.18 -12.19 2.64
C TRP A 280 -14.64 -11.68 2.59
N THR A 281 -15.56 -12.31 3.30
CA THR A 281 -16.99 -11.95 3.31
C THR A 281 -17.25 -10.55 3.87
N LYS A 282 -16.41 -10.08 4.81
CA LYS A 282 -16.55 -8.76 5.44
C LYS A 282 -15.76 -7.66 4.73
N ARG A 283 -15.06 -7.99 3.63
CA ARG A 283 -14.09 -7.09 3.00
C ARG A 283 -14.72 -5.82 2.40
N ALA A 284 -15.97 -5.91 1.96
CA ALA A 284 -16.75 -4.77 1.49
C ALA A 284 -17.09 -3.80 2.64
N ASP A 285 -17.68 -4.34 3.72
CA ASP A 285 -18.07 -3.55 4.89
C ASP A 285 -16.85 -2.94 5.58
N LEU A 286 -15.77 -3.71 5.73
CA LEU A 286 -14.49 -3.23 6.25
C LEU A 286 -13.84 -2.17 5.36
N GLY A 287 -14.10 -2.20 4.04
CA GLY A 287 -13.68 -1.13 3.13
C GLY A 287 -14.34 0.20 3.49
N LYS A 288 -15.67 0.20 3.70
CA LYS A 288 -16.43 1.38 4.14
C LYS A 288 -15.99 1.86 5.51
N VAL A 289 -15.70 0.94 6.43
CA VAL A 289 -15.11 1.28 7.73
C VAL A 289 -13.81 2.04 7.55
N GLY A 290 -12.87 1.58 6.72
CA GLY A 290 -11.63 2.30 6.47
C GLY A 290 -11.84 3.68 5.85
N VAL A 291 -12.85 3.86 5.00
CA VAL A 291 -13.26 5.19 4.50
C VAL A 291 -13.74 6.08 5.64
N ASP A 292 -14.58 5.56 6.53
CA ASP A 292 -15.11 6.31 7.66
C ASP A 292 -14.01 6.71 8.66
N GLU A 293 -13.03 5.82 8.90
CA GLU A 293 -11.85 6.13 9.71
C GLU A 293 -11.03 7.27 9.08
N PHE A 294 -10.78 7.22 7.78
CA PHE A 294 -10.09 8.28 7.03
C PHE A 294 -10.82 9.63 7.15
N LEU A 295 -12.12 9.64 6.86
CA LEU A 295 -12.97 10.83 6.91
C LEU A 295 -13.03 11.45 8.32
N TYR A 296 -13.08 10.60 9.35
CA TYR A 296 -13.11 11.05 10.73
C TYR A 296 -11.77 11.64 11.18
N ILE A 297 -10.64 11.04 10.79
CA ILE A 297 -9.31 11.46 11.25
C ILE A 297 -8.83 12.75 10.58
N SER A 298 -9.13 12.95 9.29
CA SER A 298 -8.69 14.14 8.55
C SER A 298 -9.44 15.40 8.98
N VAL A 299 -8.70 16.45 9.38
CA VAL A 299 -9.24 17.78 9.68
C VAL A 299 -10.00 18.34 8.46
N ALA A 300 -9.39 18.29 7.28
CA ALA A 300 -10.00 18.77 6.05
C ALA A 300 -11.30 18.02 5.71
N MET A 301 -11.31 16.69 5.81
CA MET A 301 -12.52 15.91 5.48
C MET A 301 -13.65 16.14 6.48
N ARG A 302 -13.35 16.30 7.77
CA ARG A 302 -14.38 16.67 8.77
C ARG A 302 -15.05 18.00 8.45
N LYS A 303 -14.31 18.96 7.90
CA LYS A 303 -14.86 20.25 7.45
C LYS A 303 -15.61 20.14 6.12
N LEU A 304 -15.17 19.25 5.24
CA LEU A 304 -15.78 19.02 3.92
C LEU A 304 -17.16 18.37 4.02
N LEU A 305 -17.32 17.38 4.90
CA LEU A 305 -18.53 16.55 4.94
C LEU A 305 -19.84 17.32 5.22
N PRO A 306 -19.90 18.31 6.12
CA PRO A 306 -21.10 19.14 6.29
C PRO A 306 -21.44 19.98 5.05
N LEU A 307 -20.44 20.38 4.27
CA LEU A 307 -20.61 21.18 3.05
C LEU A 307 -21.05 20.31 1.86
N HIS A 308 -20.56 19.06 1.82
CA HIS A 308 -20.79 18.12 0.72
C HIS A 308 -21.08 16.71 1.25
N PRO A 309 -22.29 16.46 1.79
CA PRO A 309 -22.63 15.17 2.43
C PRO A 309 -22.49 13.96 1.51
N TRP A 310 -22.76 14.17 0.21
CA TRP A 310 -22.67 13.18 -0.86
C TRP A 310 -21.27 12.54 -0.98
N PHE A 311 -20.20 13.22 -0.51
CA PHE A 311 -18.82 12.79 -0.66
C PHE A 311 -18.54 11.46 0.07
N ARG A 312 -19.18 11.25 1.23
CA ARG A 312 -19.05 9.99 1.98
C ARG A 312 -19.62 8.81 1.19
N ALA A 313 -20.83 8.95 0.65
CA ALA A 313 -21.47 7.92 -0.16
C ALA A 313 -20.63 7.60 -1.42
N LEU A 314 -20.02 8.61 -2.03
CA LEU A 314 -19.12 8.44 -3.17
C LEU A 314 -17.92 7.57 -2.81
N LEU A 315 -17.19 7.92 -1.74
CA LEU A 315 -16.02 7.14 -1.32
C LEU A 315 -16.38 5.72 -0.86
N HIS A 316 -17.55 5.54 -0.23
CA HIS A 316 -18.05 4.20 0.13
C HIS A 316 -18.22 3.33 -1.11
N GLU A 317 -18.88 3.83 -2.16
CA GLU A 317 -19.12 3.04 -3.36
C GLU A 317 -17.81 2.79 -4.14
N ILE A 318 -16.94 3.80 -4.26
CA ILE A 318 -15.59 3.64 -4.85
C ILE A 318 -14.78 2.58 -4.08
N SER A 319 -14.89 2.54 -2.75
CA SER A 319 -14.19 1.55 -1.92
C SER A 319 -14.67 0.12 -2.16
N LEU A 320 -15.80 -0.12 -2.83
CA LEU A 320 -16.21 -1.47 -3.19
C LEU A 320 -15.40 -2.02 -4.37
N ASN A 321 -14.80 -1.15 -5.19
CA ASN A 321 -14.11 -1.49 -6.44
C ASN A 321 -14.93 -2.49 -7.30
N LYS A 322 -16.24 -2.22 -7.42
CA LYS A 322 -17.17 -3.00 -8.24
C LYS A 322 -17.56 -2.18 -9.45
N VAL A 323 -17.60 -2.81 -10.61
CA VAL A 323 -18.00 -2.17 -11.85
C VAL A 323 -19.46 -2.46 -12.08
N LYS A 324 -20.24 -1.39 -12.21
CA LYS A 324 -21.68 -1.43 -12.48
C LYS A 324 -21.97 -0.46 -13.61
N VAL A 325 -23.10 -0.66 -14.30
CA VAL A 325 -23.57 0.27 -15.32
C VAL A 325 -23.84 1.62 -14.66
N ALA A 326 -23.18 2.67 -15.17
CA ALA A 326 -23.34 4.02 -14.68
C ALA A 326 -24.59 4.66 -15.28
N GLY A 327 -25.39 5.33 -14.44
CA GLY A 327 -26.39 6.29 -14.90
C GLY A 327 -25.76 7.66 -15.17
N THR A 328 -26.40 8.48 -16.00
CA THR A 328 -25.98 9.88 -16.22
C THR A 328 -26.36 10.73 -15.02
N VAL A 329 -25.40 11.50 -14.47
CA VAL A 329 -25.65 12.49 -13.42
C VAL A 329 -25.72 13.87 -14.04
N ARG A 330 -26.89 14.54 -13.94
CA ARG A 330 -27.10 15.92 -14.42
C ARG A 330 -27.41 16.90 -13.28
N THR A 331 -27.40 16.40 -12.06
CA THR A 331 -27.74 17.13 -10.83
C THR A 331 -26.68 18.20 -10.56
N ALA A 332 -27.10 19.40 -10.15
CA ALA A 332 -26.19 20.47 -9.75
C ALA A 332 -25.44 20.11 -8.45
N LEU A 333 -24.26 20.70 -8.23
CA LEU A 333 -23.42 20.40 -7.07
C LEU A 333 -24.15 20.61 -5.72
N SER A 334 -25.02 21.62 -5.64
CA SER A 334 -25.84 21.93 -4.46
C SER A 334 -26.89 20.87 -4.14
N ASP A 335 -27.36 20.14 -5.15
CA ASP A 335 -28.50 19.22 -5.07
C ASP A 335 -28.07 17.75 -5.09
N LEU A 336 -26.75 17.47 -5.14
CA LEU A 336 -26.21 16.11 -5.12
C LEU A 336 -26.62 15.35 -3.86
N LYS A 337 -27.18 14.17 -4.07
CA LYS A 337 -27.61 13.23 -3.01
C LYS A 337 -26.84 11.91 -3.15
N ASP A 338 -27.01 11.04 -2.17
CA ASP A 338 -26.33 9.73 -2.12
C ASP A 338 -26.55 8.88 -3.38
N HIS A 339 -27.73 8.94 -4.01
CA HIS A 339 -27.99 8.22 -5.25
C HIS A 339 -27.15 8.74 -6.43
N ASP A 340 -26.88 10.06 -6.50
CA ASP A 340 -26.00 10.64 -7.49
C ASP A 340 -24.55 10.19 -7.23
N SER A 341 -24.13 10.14 -5.97
CA SER A 341 -22.80 9.64 -5.59
C SER A 341 -22.53 8.22 -6.04
N VAL A 342 -23.54 7.34 -5.96
CA VAL A 342 -23.43 5.96 -6.46
C VAL A 342 -23.25 5.96 -7.97
N ASN A 343 -23.99 6.79 -8.71
CA ASN A 343 -23.84 6.91 -10.16
C ASN A 343 -22.47 7.50 -10.54
N LEU A 344 -21.98 8.50 -9.82
CA LEU A 344 -20.64 9.07 -9.99
C LEU A 344 -19.55 8.03 -9.76
N ALA A 345 -19.66 7.21 -8.71
CA ALA A 345 -18.72 6.12 -8.44
C ALA A 345 -18.73 5.06 -9.55
N ASN A 346 -19.91 4.66 -10.01
CA ASN A 346 -20.05 3.68 -11.09
C ASN A 346 -19.45 4.22 -12.38
N CYS A 347 -19.70 5.50 -12.70
CA CYS A 347 -19.12 6.20 -13.84
C CYS A 347 -17.60 6.17 -13.80
N LEU A 348 -16.99 6.52 -12.66
CA LEU A 348 -15.54 6.42 -12.47
C LEU A 348 -15.05 4.97 -12.70
N SER A 349 -15.74 3.97 -12.14
CA SER A 349 -15.34 2.57 -12.32
C SER A 349 -15.32 2.14 -13.79
N THR A 350 -16.31 2.58 -14.58
CA THR A 350 -16.42 2.25 -16.00
C THR A 350 -15.34 2.97 -16.81
N ILE A 351 -15.13 4.25 -16.57
CA ILE A 351 -14.12 5.06 -17.27
C ILE A 351 -12.73 4.53 -16.97
N VAL A 352 -12.45 4.21 -15.71
CA VAL A 352 -11.16 3.67 -15.29
C VAL A 352 -10.80 2.41 -16.09
N LEU A 353 -11.76 1.51 -16.35
CA LEU A 353 -11.51 0.31 -17.15
C LEU A 353 -11.22 0.58 -18.64
N SER A 354 -11.77 1.66 -19.18
CA SER A 354 -11.62 2.00 -20.59
C SER A 354 -10.39 2.86 -20.88
N ASN A 355 -9.56 3.14 -19.87
CA ASN A 355 -8.38 4.01 -19.99
C ASN A 355 -7.11 3.30 -19.51
N THR A 356 -5.99 3.61 -20.13
CA THR A 356 -4.66 3.06 -19.77
C THR A 356 -4.03 3.77 -18.57
N GLU A 357 -4.39 5.04 -18.36
CA GLU A 357 -3.85 5.89 -17.30
C GLU A 357 -4.95 6.39 -16.35
N ALA A 358 -4.72 6.27 -15.04
CA ALA A 358 -5.68 6.71 -14.02
C ALA A 358 -5.94 8.23 -14.04
N THR A 359 -4.93 9.03 -14.37
CA THR A 359 -5.05 10.48 -14.51
C THR A 359 -6.01 10.84 -15.64
N ALA A 360 -5.80 10.29 -16.84
CA ALA A 360 -6.71 10.49 -17.97
C ALA A 360 -8.14 10.01 -17.67
N ALA A 361 -8.29 8.90 -16.95
CA ALA A 361 -9.59 8.41 -16.52
C ALA A 361 -10.32 9.39 -15.60
N VAL A 362 -9.62 9.97 -14.62
CA VAL A 362 -10.19 10.98 -13.71
C VAL A 362 -10.51 12.26 -14.46
N ASP A 363 -9.67 12.66 -15.41
CA ASP A 363 -9.90 13.85 -16.24
C ASP A 363 -11.20 13.71 -17.03
N HIS A 364 -11.40 12.55 -17.66
CA HIS A 364 -12.62 12.23 -18.38
C HIS A 364 -13.84 12.16 -17.44
N TRP A 365 -13.68 11.56 -16.27
CA TRP A 365 -14.75 11.46 -15.27
C TRP A 365 -15.22 12.84 -14.78
N ILE A 366 -14.29 13.77 -14.53
CA ILE A 366 -14.64 15.15 -14.15
C ILE A 366 -15.34 15.86 -15.31
N ALA A 367 -14.81 15.76 -16.54
CA ALA A 367 -15.38 16.41 -17.71
C ALA A 367 -16.81 15.93 -18.06
N GLN A 368 -17.15 14.68 -17.76
CA GLN A 368 -18.51 14.16 -17.96
C GLN A 368 -19.53 14.66 -16.92
N ASN A 369 -19.08 15.19 -15.79
CA ASN A 369 -19.94 15.50 -14.64
C ASN A 369 -19.75 16.95 -14.20
N ALA A 370 -20.64 17.84 -14.65
CA ALA A 370 -20.56 19.29 -14.37
C ALA A 370 -20.44 19.63 -12.87
N ALA A 371 -21.08 18.87 -11.99
CA ALA A 371 -20.97 19.05 -10.55
C ALA A 371 -19.55 18.78 -10.00
N LEU A 372 -18.83 17.80 -10.57
CA LEU A 372 -17.45 17.53 -10.20
C LEU A 372 -16.51 18.61 -10.73
N GLU A 373 -16.76 19.12 -11.94
CA GLU A 373 -16.00 20.23 -12.50
C GLU A 373 -16.12 21.50 -11.63
N GLU A 374 -17.34 21.82 -11.18
CA GLU A 374 -17.57 22.95 -10.26
C GLU A 374 -16.89 22.72 -8.90
N PHE A 375 -16.96 21.49 -8.37
CA PHE A 375 -16.33 21.16 -7.10
C PHE A 375 -14.80 21.26 -7.18
N GLU A 376 -14.19 20.81 -8.27
CA GLU A 376 -12.75 20.87 -8.49
C GLU A 376 -12.23 22.31 -8.55
N LYS A 377 -12.97 23.22 -9.22
CA LYS A 377 -12.59 24.64 -9.30
C LYS A 377 -12.41 25.26 -7.91
N LYS A 378 -13.12 24.73 -6.90
CA LYS A 378 -13.01 25.13 -5.49
C LYS A 378 -11.99 24.29 -4.70
N ASN A 379 -11.57 23.14 -5.21
CA ASN A 379 -10.81 22.11 -4.51
C ASN A 379 -9.74 21.47 -5.41
N GLU A 380 -8.60 22.15 -5.62
CA GLU A 380 -7.53 21.67 -6.52
C GLU A 380 -6.92 20.32 -6.14
N TRP A 381 -7.01 19.94 -4.85
CA TRP A 381 -6.54 18.66 -4.33
C TRP A 381 -7.36 17.47 -4.86
N MET A 382 -8.58 17.67 -5.36
CA MET A 382 -9.51 16.60 -5.70
C MET A 382 -8.97 15.69 -6.81
N ARG A 383 -8.48 16.27 -7.91
CA ARG A 383 -8.00 15.50 -9.06
C ARG A 383 -6.87 14.53 -8.71
N PRO A 384 -5.75 14.97 -8.09
CA PRO A 384 -4.68 14.04 -7.71
C PRO A 384 -5.11 13.03 -6.63
N PHE A 385 -6.05 13.39 -5.75
CA PHE A 385 -6.62 12.45 -4.78
C PHE A 385 -7.33 11.28 -5.48
N PHE A 386 -8.26 11.56 -6.40
CA PHE A 386 -8.97 10.50 -7.12
C PHE A 386 -8.08 9.76 -8.12
N ALA A 387 -7.03 10.40 -8.64
CA ALA A 387 -6.07 9.71 -9.51
C ALA A 387 -5.36 8.57 -8.79
N GLU A 388 -4.94 8.76 -7.52
CA GLU A 388 -4.35 7.69 -6.73
C GLU A 388 -5.36 6.57 -6.42
N VAL A 389 -6.60 6.95 -6.08
CA VAL A 389 -7.67 5.98 -5.81
C VAL A 389 -8.01 5.16 -7.07
N ALA A 390 -8.13 5.81 -8.22
CA ALA A 390 -8.33 5.17 -9.51
C ALA A 390 -7.16 4.24 -9.87
N GLN A 391 -5.91 4.68 -9.66
CA GLN A 391 -4.72 3.87 -9.92
C GLN A 391 -4.69 2.63 -9.04
N TYR A 392 -5.09 2.74 -7.78
CA TYR A 392 -5.23 1.59 -6.89
C TYR A 392 -6.35 0.63 -7.33
N ASN A 393 -7.49 1.17 -7.74
CA ASN A 393 -8.61 0.37 -8.24
C ASN A 393 -8.23 -0.38 -9.52
N LEU A 394 -7.52 0.26 -10.45
CA LEU A 394 -6.95 -0.40 -11.64
C LEU A 394 -6.09 -1.60 -11.26
N LYS A 395 -5.08 -1.38 -10.42
CA LYS A 395 -4.12 -2.40 -9.99
C LYS A 395 -4.76 -3.56 -9.24
N THR A 396 -5.88 -3.33 -8.56
CA THR A 396 -6.57 -4.35 -7.76
C THR A 396 -7.79 -4.96 -8.45
N SER A 397 -8.24 -4.39 -9.56
CA SER A 397 -9.40 -4.90 -10.28
C SER A 397 -9.02 -6.19 -11.01
N ASN A 398 -9.63 -7.31 -10.60
CA ASN A 398 -9.57 -8.55 -11.35
C ASN A 398 -10.42 -8.49 -12.63
N LEU A 399 -11.09 -7.37 -12.91
CA LEU A 399 -12.02 -7.28 -14.04
C LEU A 399 -11.28 -7.31 -15.38
N GLY A 400 -10.16 -6.59 -15.53
CA GLY A 400 -9.37 -6.66 -16.77
C GLY A 400 -8.90 -8.09 -17.06
N LEU A 401 -8.45 -8.80 -16.02
CA LEU A 401 -8.14 -10.22 -16.10
C LEU A 401 -9.38 -11.04 -16.49
N ARG A 402 -10.52 -10.85 -15.82
CA ARG A 402 -11.78 -11.57 -16.09
C ARG A 402 -12.29 -11.32 -17.50
N LEU A 403 -12.34 -10.08 -17.97
CA LEU A 403 -12.82 -9.74 -19.31
C LEU A 403 -11.94 -10.40 -20.38
N ARG A 404 -10.61 -10.36 -20.20
CA ARG A 404 -9.65 -11.01 -21.10
C ARG A 404 -9.82 -12.53 -21.09
N VAL A 405 -9.98 -13.09 -19.90
CA VAL A 405 -10.11 -14.54 -19.67
C VAL A 405 -11.43 -15.07 -20.23
N PHE A 406 -12.57 -14.48 -19.86
CA PHE A 406 -13.87 -14.86 -20.38
C PHE A 406 -14.04 -14.54 -21.87
N GLY A 407 -13.47 -13.42 -22.34
CA GLY A 407 -13.45 -13.07 -23.77
C GLY A 407 -12.68 -14.08 -24.61
N GLY A 408 -11.48 -14.48 -24.16
CA GLY A 408 -10.68 -15.52 -24.82
C GLY A 408 -11.36 -16.89 -24.82
N ALA A 409 -12.00 -17.27 -23.71
CA ALA A 409 -12.78 -18.50 -23.63
C ALA A 409 -13.99 -18.49 -24.57
N LEU A 410 -14.72 -17.38 -24.65
CA LEU A 410 -15.86 -17.22 -25.55
C LEU A 410 -15.43 -17.31 -27.02
N LEU A 411 -14.36 -16.61 -27.41
CA LEU A 411 -13.81 -16.69 -28.76
C LEU A 411 -13.38 -18.11 -29.12
N SER A 412 -12.73 -18.83 -28.21
CA SER A 412 -12.35 -20.23 -28.42
C SER A 412 -13.55 -21.18 -28.60
N MET A 413 -14.67 -20.93 -27.89
CA MET A 413 -15.89 -21.71 -28.10
C MET A 413 -16.55 -21.41 -29.45
N ILE A 414 -16.56 -20.13 -29.87
CA ILE A 414 -17.07 -19.72 -31.18
C ILE A 414 -16.23 -20.37 -32.28
N ASP A 415 -14.90 -20.35 -32.15
CA ASP A 415 -13.96 -21.00 -33.07
C ASP A 415 -14.29 -22.48 -33.27
N LEU A 416 -14.42 -23.24 -32.17
CA LEU A 416 -14.80 -24.66 -32.21
C LEU A 416 -16.15 -24.90 -32.93
N VAL A 417 -17.14 -24.03 -32.71
CA VAL A 417 -18.44 -24.12 -33.39
C VAL A 417 -18.29 -23.84 -34.89
N THR A 418 -17.57 -22.77 -35.25
CA THR A 418 -17.33 -22.41 -36.66
C THR A 418 -16.54 -23.49 -37.39
N ASP A 419 -15.62 -24.13 -36.69
CA ASP A 419 -14.83 -25.24 -37.17
C ASP A 419 -15.64 -26.50 -37.48
N ILE A 420 -16.52 -26.91 -36.55
CA ILE A 420 -17.45 -28.01 -36.77
C ILE A 420 -18.37 -27.70 -37.96
N TYR A 421 -18.88 -26.46 -38.02
CA TYR A 421 -19.69 -26.00 -39.14
C TYR A 421 -18.93 -26.10 -40.46
N MET A 422 -17.70 -25.58 -40.54
CA MET A 422 -16.86 -25.65 -41.73
C MET A 422 -16.53 -27.10 -42.11
N THR A 423 -16.23 -27.97 -41.16
CA THR A 423 -16.02 -29.41 -41.41
C THR A 423 -17.25 -30.03 -42.07
N VAL A 424 -18.45 -29.79 -41.54
CA VAL A 424 -19.70 -30.30 -42.13
C VAL A 424 -19.92 -29.75 -43.55
N GLN A 425 -19.65 -28.45 -43.77
CA GLN A 425 -19.75 -27.84 -45.09
C GLN A 425 -18.78 -28.45 -46.11
N PHE A 426 -17.52 -28.70 -45.72
CA PHE A 426 -16.53 -29.33 -46.59
C PHE A 426 -16.85 -30.79 -46.94
N PHE A 427 -17.54 -31.52 -46.06
CA PHE A 427 -18.02 -32.87 -46.37
C PHE A 427 -19.26 -32.89 -47.28
N ASN A 428 -20.03 -31.81 -47.30
CA ASN A 428 -21.23 -31.67 -48.14
C ASN A 428 -20.97 -31.03 -49.50
N THR A 429 -19.72 -30.63 -49.78
CA THR A 429 -19.32 -30.00 -51.05
C THR A 429 -18.47 -30.97 -51.86
N ASP A 430 -18.93 -31.31 -53.07
CA ASP A 430 -18.18 -32.17 -53.99
C ASP A 430 -16.78 -31.59 -54.27
N GLU A 431 -15.77 -32.46 -54.35
CA GLU A 431 -14.34 -32.13 -54.52
C GLU A 431 -13.62 -31.50 -53.30
N GLN A 432 -14.30 -31.20 -52.17
CA GLN A 432 -13.68 -30.60 -50.97
C GLN A 432 -13.56 -31.52 -49.75
N GLU A 433 -13.94 -32.80 -49.90
CA GLU A 433 -13.94 -33.80 -48.81
C GLU A 433 -12.57 -33.93 -48.12
N GLN A 434 -11.47 -33.77 -48.86
CA GLN A 434 -10.11 -33.82 -48.34
C GLN A 434 -9.86 -32.71 -47.29
N TYR A 435 -10.39 -31.51 -47.49
CA TYR A 435 -10.28 -30.40 -46.53
C TYR A 435 -11.11 -30.65 -45.27
N GLY A 436 -12.28 -31.28 -45.41
CA GLY A 436 -13.10 -31.74 -44.29
C GLY A 436 -12.37 -32.76 -43.42
N ARG A 437 -11.70 -33.74 -44.03
CA ARG A 437 -10.88 -34.75 -43.34
C ARG A 437 -9.68 -34.14 -42.60
N ILE A 438 -9.01 -33.17 -43.21
CA ILE A 438 -7.88 -32.45 -42.58
C ILE A 438 -8.37 -31.66 -41.35
N ASN A 439 -9.47 -30.91 -41.47
CA ASN A 439 -10.02 -30.16 -40.34
C ASN A 439 -10.51 -31.07 -39.21
N ALA A 440 -11.16 -32.20 -39.53
CA ALA A 440 -11.56 -33.19 -38.55
C ALA A 440 -10.36 -33.82 -37.81
N TRP A 441 -9.25 -34.05 -38.53
CA TRP A 441 -8.02 -34.54 -37.92
C TRP A 441 -7.38 -33.49 -36.99
N LEU A 442 -7.40 -32.22 -37.36
CA LEU A 442 -6.91 -31.12 -36.52
C LEU A 442 -7.76 -30.94 -35.24
N ILE A 443 -9.09 -31.06 -35.33
CA ILE A 443 -9.99 -31.10 -34.15
C ILE A 443 -9.59 -32.25 -33.23
N SER A 444 -9.43 -33.44 -33.80
CA SER A 444 -9.13 -34.65 -33.03
C SER A 444 -7.76 -34.58 -32.36
N LEU A 445 -6.76 -34.04 -33.06
CA LEU A 445 -5.40 -33.86 -32.54
C LEU A 445 -5.37 -32.83 -31.40
N THR A 446 -6.08 -31.72 -31.54
CA THR A 446 -6.15 -30.69 -30.49
C THR A 446 -6.82 -31.23 -29.23
N ILE A 447 -7.97 -31.90 -29.35
CA ILE A 447 -8.64 -32.58 -28.22
C ILE A 447 -7.70 -33.59 -27.55
N PHE A 448 -6.96 -34.38 -28.35
CA PHE A 448 -6.01 -35.36 -27.84
C PHE A 448 -4.89 -34.72 -27.02
N ILE A 449 -4.26 -33.66 -27.53
CA ILE A 449 -3.22 -32.90 -26.81
C ILE A 449 -3.78 -32.30 -25.51
N GLN A 450 -5.02 -31.80 -25.55
CA GLN A 450 -5.66 -31.23 -24.36
C GLN A 450 -5.92 -32.26 -23.26
N ILE A 451 -6.34 -33.47 -23.64
CA ILE A 451 -6.54 -34.60 -22.72
C ILE A 451 -5.19 -35.03 -22.12
N LEU A 452 -4.12 -35.09 -22.92
CA LEU A 452 -2.77 -35.40 -22.43
C LEU A 452 -2.27 -34.36 -21.42
N ALA A 453 -2.48 -33.07 -21.70
CA ALA A 453 -2.15 -31.99 -20.78
C ALA A 453 -2.93 -32.10 -19.46
N SER A 454 -4.24 -32.41 -19.54
CA SER A 454 -5.10 -32.60 -18.36
C SER A 454 -4.66 -33.80 -17.53
N TYR A 455 -4.28 -34.89 -18.19
CA TYR A 455 -3.73 -36.07 -17.53
C TYR A 455 -2.43 -35.74 -16.80
N GLY A 456 -1.49 -35.05 -17.47
CA GLY A 456 -0.25 -34.61 -16.85
C GLY A 456 -0.49 -33.75 -15.61
N GLN A 457 -1.44 -32.82 -15.67
CA GLN A 457 -1.76 -31.92 -14.57
C GLN A 457 -2.50 -32.60 -13.40
N ASN A 458 -3.39 -33.56 -13.68
CA ASN A 458 -4.27 -34.17 -12.70
C ASN A 458 -3.93 -35.64 -12.39
N HIS A 459 -2.75 -36.16 -12.80
CA HIS A 459 -2.37 -37.58 -12.62
C HIS A 459 -2.42 -38.06 -11.16
N ARG A 460 -2.31 -37.16 -10.18
CA ARG A 460 -2.40 -37.46 -8.73
C ARG A 460 -3.83 -37.50 -8.20
N LYS A 461 -4.81 -36.97 -8.96
CA LYS A 461 -6.25 -36.97 -8.61
C LYS A 461 -7.10 -37.24 -9.86
N LEU A 462 -7.31 -38.53 -10.16
CA LEU A 462 -8.02 -38.99 -11.35
C LEU A 462 -9.48 -38.49 -11.44
N SER A 463 -10.14 -38.17 -10.33
CA SER A 463 -11.50 -37.61 -10.34
C SER A 463 -11.58 -36.25 -11.05
N TYR A 464 -10.58 -35.39 -10.86
CA TYR A 464 -10.48 -34.08 -11.52
C TYR A 464 -10.10 -34.22 -12.99
N PHE A 465 -9.23 -35.20 -13.31
CA PHE A 465 -8.93 -35.57 -14.70
C PHE A 465 -10.20 -35.94 -15.47
N PHE A 466 -11.05 -36.82 -14.93
CA PHE A 466 -12.28 -37.22 -15.63
C PHE A 466 -13.24 -36.05 -15.87
N GLN A 467 -13.39 -35.15 -14.89
CA GLN A 467 -14.22 -33.95 -15.06
C GLN A 467 -13.65 -33.03 -16.16
N ASP A 468 -12.33 -32.82 -16.16
CA ASP A 468 -11.67 -31.99 -17.16
C ASP A 468 -11.70 -32.64 -18.55
N SER A 469 -11.54 -33.96 -18.67
CA SER A 469 -11.67 -34.69 -19.94
C SER A 469 -13.06 -34.58 -20.54
N VAL A 470 -14.11 -34.71 -19.72
CA VAL A 470 -15.50 -34.50 -20.18
C VAL A 470 -15.69 -33.05 -20.65
N ALA A 471 -15.18 -32.07 -19.90
CA ALA A 471 -15.25 -30.66 -20.29
C ALA A 471 -14.47 -30.35 -21.60
N ILE A 472 -13.35 -31.04 -21.85
CA ILE A 472 -12.58 -30.92 -23.10
C ILE A 472 -13.36 -31.49 -24.28
N MET A 473 -13.95 -32.68 -24.13
CA MET A 473 -14.68 -33.35 -25.21
C MET A 473 -15.90 -32.55 -25.70
N ILE A 474 -16.56 -31.83 -24.81
CA ILE A 474 -17.70 -30.96 -25.15
C ILE A 474 -17.29 -29.52 -25.49
N GLY A 475 -16.00 -29.19 -25.50
CA GLY A 475 -15.49 -27.85 -25.79
C GLY A 475 -15.71 -26.81 -24.69
N PHE A 476 -16.12 -27.21 -23.49
CA PHE A 476 -16.44 -26.31 -22.36
C PHE A 476 -15.23 -25.99 -21.47
N LYS A 477 -14.11 -26.69 -21.63
CA LYS A 477 -12.89 -26.50 -20.81
C LYS A 477 -12.38 -25.05 -20.77
N PRO A 478 -12.32 -24.28 -21.87
CA PRO A 478 -11.92 -22.87 -21.82
C PRO A 478 -12.78 -22.03 -20.87
N THR A 479 -14.09 -22.30 -20.83
CA THR A 479 -15.04 -21.61 -19.94
C THR A 479 -14.88 -22.04 -18.48
N LEU A 480 -14.67 -23.34 -18.24
CA LEU A 480 -14.39 -23.86 -16.90
C LEU A 480 -13.10 -23.28 -16.32
N ASP A 481 -12.05 -23.19 -17.14
CA ASP A 481 -10.78 -22.59 -16.75
C ASP A 481 -10.90 -21.08 -16.56
N ALA A 482 -11.65 -20.40 -17.42
CA ALA A 482 -11.94 -18.98 -17.26
C ALA A 482 -12.69 -18.69 -15.95
N TYR A 483 -13.60 -19.59 -15.56
CA TYR A 483 -14.27 -19.52 -14.27
C TYR A 483 -13.30 -19.75 -13.10
N ARG A 484 -12.41 -20.75 -13.18
CA ARG A 484 -11.38 -21.02 -12.14
C ARG A 484 -10.42 -19.84 -11.98
N VAL A 485 -9.93 -19.26 -13.08
CA VAL A 485 -9.07 -18.07 -13.07
C VAL A 485 -9.83 -16.84 -12.58
N GLY A 486 -11.07 -16.63 -13.05
CA GLY A 486 -11.90 -15.50 -12.68
C GLY A 486 -12.37 -15.52 -11.22
N SER A 487 -12.57 -16.71 -10.65
CA SER A 487 -12.88 -16.91 -9.22
C SER A 487 -11.65 -16.80 -8.32
N GLY A 488 -10.44 -16.76 -8.89
CA GLY A 488 -9.20 -16.63 -8.14
C GLY A 488 -8.74 -17.94 -7.50
N ALA A 489 -9.03 -19.09 -8.12
CA ALA A 489 -8.55 -20.38 -7.65
C ALA A 489 -7.00 -20.39 -7.59
N GLU A 490 -6.46 -20.73 -6.42
CA GLU A 490 -5.02 -20.91 -6.23
C GLU A 490 -4.55 -22.26 -6.80
N LYS A 491 -3.24 -22.40 -6.98
CA LYS A 491 -2.63 -23.66 -7.41
C LYS A 491 -2.84 -24.71 -6.34
N GLU A 492 -3.58 -25.77 -6.65
CA GLU A 492 -3.74 -26.90 -5.74
C GLU A 492 -2.49 -27.78 -5.71
N GLU A 493 -2.23 -28.47 -4.60
CA GLU A 493 -1.03 -29.29 -4.37
C GLU A 493 -0.83 -30.42 -5.41
N HIS A 494 -1.91 -30.83 -6.07
CA HIS A 494 -1.90 -31.84 -7.11
C HIS A 494 -1.60 -31.28 -8.52
N GLN A 495 -1.70 -29.96 -8.71
CA GLN A 495 -1.52 -29.29 -10.01
C GLN A 495 -0.04 -28.96 -10.25
N ILE A 496 0.43 -29.12 -11.49
CA ILE A 496 1.81 -28.80 -11.87
C ILE A 496 1.98 -27.29 -12.12
N ILE A 497 1.01 -26.67 -12.77
CA ILE A 497 0.99 -25.24 -13.13
C ILE A 497 -0.23 -24.55 -12.54
N SER A 498 -0.18 -23.22 -12.38
CA SER A 498 -1.32 -22.46 -11.86
C SER A 498 -2.47 -22.41 -12.90
N PRO A 499 -3.74 -22.24 -12.48
CA PRO A 499 -4.89 -22.19 -13.39
C PRO A 499 -4.77 -21.17 -14.55
N LEU A 500 -4.10 -20.04 -14.34
CA LEU A 500 -3.87 -19.04 -15.40
C LEU A 500 -2.93 -19.55 -16.51
N HIS A 501 -1.86 -20.25 -16.14
CA HIS A 501 -0.89 -20.79 -17.09
C HIS A 501 -1.47 -22.01 -17.83
N GLU A 502 -2.27 -22.82 -17.14
CA GLU A 502 -3.03 -23.90 -17.74
C GLU A 502 -3.98 -23.39 -18.82
N MET A 503 -4.84 -22.42 -18.48
CA MET A 503 -5.75 -21.80 -19.43
C MET A 503 -5.00 -21.21 -20.65
N THR A 504 -3.85 -20.57 -20.42
CA THR A 504 -3.02 -20.00 -21.48
C THR A 504 -2.49 -21.07 -22.43
N LEU A 505 -2.06 -22.22 -21.88
CA LEU A 505 -1.61 -23.37 -22.67
C LEU A 505 -2.75 -23.94 -23.53
N TYR A 506 -3.94 -24.10 -22.94
CA TYR A 506 -5.12 -24.60 -23.67
C TYR A 506 -5.53 -23.67 -24.81
N ILE A 507 -5.55 -22.37 -24.53
CA ILE A 507 -5.82 -21.34 -25.54
C ILE A 507 -4.78 -21.37 -26.66
N LEU A 508 -3.48 -21.54 -26.35
CA LEU A 508 -2.42 -21.68 -27.36
C LEU A 508 -2.60 -22.94 -28.23
N VAL A 509 -2.98 -24.07 -27.62
CA VAL A 509 -3.25 -25.32 -28.36
C VAL A 509 -4.46 -25.17 -29.27
N CYS A 510 -5.51 -24.45 -28.84
CA CYS A 510 -6.62 -24.07 -29.72
C CYS A 510 -6.16 -23.11 -30.83
N PHE A 511 -5.38 -22.06 -30.52
CA PHE A 511 -4.95 -21.05 -31.50
C PHE A 511 -3.98 -21.57 -32.56
N ALA A 512 -3.16 -22.58 -32.26
CA ALA A 512 -2.25 -23.21 -33.22
C ALA A 512 -2.98 -23.81 -34.44
N ARG A 513 -4.31 -23.92 -34.36
CA ARG A 513 -5.23 -24.34 -35.41
C ARG A 513 -5.58 -23.24 -36.44
N SER A 514 -5.62 -21.97 -36.03
CA SER A 514 -6.13 -20.87 -36.86
C SER A 514 -4.98 -20.10 -37.55
N HIS A 515 -4.67 -20.45 -38.80
CA HIS A 515 -3.77 -19.67 -39.66
C HIS A 515 -4.56 -18.55 -40.35
N LYS A 516 -4.53 -17.34 -39.75
CA LYS A 516 -4.48 -16.00 -40.38
C LYS A 516 -5.17 -14.95 -39.48
N SER A 517 -4.47 -13.84 -39.25
CA SER A 517 -4.93 -12.53 -38.70
C SER A 517 -4.90 -12.25 -37.18
N GLU A 518 -4.72 -13.22 -36.28
CA GLU A 518 -4.94 -12.97 -34.83
C GLU A 518 -3.67 -12.83 -33.96
N LEU A 519 -2.47 -12.81 -34.55
CA LEU A 519 -1.22 -12.52 -33.85
C LEU A 519 -1.24 -11.16 -33.12
N VAL A 520 -2.09 -10.23 -33.55
CA VAL A 520 -2.31 -8.92 -32.90
C VAL A 520 -2.94 -9.06 -31.51
N SER A 521 -3.86 -10.00 -31.31
CA SER A 521 -4.49 -10.26 -30.01
C SER A 521 -3.52 -10.89 -29.01
N LEU A 522 -2.59 -11.73 -29.48
CA LEU A 522 -1.54 -12.34 -28.66
C LEU A 522 -0.41 -11.34 -28.32
N LEU A 523 -0.06 -10.44 -29.25
CA LEU A 523 0.85 -9.32 -28.97
C LEU A 523 0.27 -8.40 -27.88
N LEU A 524 -1.02 -8.11 -27.91
CA LEU A 524 -1.71 -7.36 -26.84
C LEU A 524 -1.70 -8.09 -25.48
N VAL A 525 -1.68 -9.43 -25.49
CA VAL A 525 -1.59 -10.26 -24.26
C VAL A 525 -0.15 -10.31 -23.70
N LEU A 526 0.87 -10.30 -24.57
CA LEU A 526 2.28 -10.41 -24.19
C LEU A 526 2.95 -9.05 -23.94
N GLU A 527 2.67 -8.01 -24.72
CA GLU A 527 3.25 -6.66 -24.53
C GLU A 527 2.82 -6.03 -23.21
N HIS A 528 1.59 -6.30 -22.73
CA HIS A 528 1.12 -5.71 -21.48
C HIS A 528 1.76 -6.32 -20.22
N ARG A 529 2.43 -7.47 -20.34
CA ARG A 529 3.26 -8.07 -19.27
C ARG A 529 4.56 -7.29 -19.03
N ALA A 530 4.98 -6.45 -19.98
CA ALA A 530 6.11 -5.53 -19.78
C ALA A 530 5.70 -4.24 -19.03
N ILE A 531 4.41 -3.90 -19.02
CA ILE A 531 3.91 -2.61 -18.50
C ILE A 531 3.43 -2.71 -17.04
N PHE A 532 3.04 -3.90 -16.56
CA PHE A 532 2.66 -4.11 -15.16
C PHE A 532 3.25 -5.41 -14.60
N PRO A 533 4.48 -5.39 -14.04
CA PRO A 533 4.92 -6.43 -13.14
C PRO A 533 4.11 -6.35 -11.82
N LEU A 534 3.77 -7.52 -11.27
CA LEU A 534 3.06 -7.72 -10.01
C LEU A 534 3.67 -6.96 -8.82
#